data_AF-A0A6V7IX66-F1
#
_entry.id   AF-A0A6V7IX66-F1
#
_cell.length_a   1.000
_cell.length_b   1.000
_cell.length_c   1.000
_cell.angle_alpha   90.00
_cell.angle_beta   90.00
_cell.angle_gamma   90.00
#
_symmetry.space_group_name_H-M   'P 1'
#
loop_
_entity.id
_entity.type
_entity.pdbx_description
1 polymer ?
#
loop_
_entity_poly.entity_id
_entity_poly.type
_entity_poly.pdbx_seq_one_letter_code
_entity_poly.pdbx_strand_id
1 'polypeptide(L)'
;WILIDRCGKHFGTILNFLRDGTVALPESTREVNEILAEAKYYCITELAEYCEQALVRKEQESKPICRVALITSQREEQLLISNTTKPVIKLSINRHNNKYSYT
;
A
#
# COMPACT_ATOMS: atom_id res chain seq x y z
N TRP A 1 -39.57 -12.92 -2.06
CA TRP A 1 -38.26 -12.95 -1.37
C TRP A 1 -37.22 -13.27 -2.41
N ILE A 2 -36.05 -12.61 -2.36
CA ILE A 2 -34.94 -12.85 -3.30
C ILE A 2 -33.79 -13.37 -2.45
N LEU A 3 -33.22 -14.52 -2.84
CA LEU A 3 -32.04 -15.08 -2.20
C LEU A 3 -30.79 -14.58 -2.92
N ILE A 4 -29.84 -14.03 -2.16
CA ILE A 4 -28.53 -13.63 -2.66
C ILE A 4 -27.50 -14.46 -1.91
N ASP A 5 -26.80 -15.35 -2.63
CA ASP A 5 -25.77 -16.24 -2.07
C ASP A 5 -24.41 -15.53 -2.02
N ARG A 6 -24.33 -14.48 -1.20
CA ARG A 6 -23.12 -13.67 -0.99
C ARG A 6 -22.97 -13.25 0.47
N CYS A 7 -21.77 -12.80 0.83
CA CYS A 7 -21.50 -12.30 2.17
C CYS A 7 -22.23 -10.97 2.42
N GLY A 8 -23.16 -10.96 3.37
CA GLY A 8 -23.92 -9.76 3.72
C GLY A 8 -23.15 -8.65 4.44
N LYS A 9 -21.87 -8.88 4.79
CA LYS A 9 -21.05 -7.97 5.61
C LYS A 9 -21.03 -6.53 5.06
N HIS A 10 -20.83 -6.37 3.76
CA HIS A 10 -20.71 -5.07 3.09
C HIS A 10 -21.96 -4.67 2.31
N PHE A 11 -23.04 -5.46 2.40
CA PHE A 11 -24.24 -5.23 1.60
C PHE A 11 -24.92 -3.90 1.95
N GLY A 12 -24.84 -3.46 3.22
CA GLY A 12 -25.30 -2.13 3.64
C GLY A 12 -24.58 -0.99 2.90
N THR A 13 -23.27 -1.10 2.72
CA THR A 13 -22.44 -0.12 1.99
C THR A 13 -22.86 -0.05 0.52
N ILE A 14 -23.09 -1.21 -0.11
CA ILE A 14 -23.59 -1.28 -1.49
C ILE A 14 -24.97 -0.60 -1.60
N LEU A 15 -25.88 -0.86 -0.66
CA LEU A 15 -27.21 -0.25 -0.65
C LEU A 15 -27.15 1.27 -0.44
N ASN A 16 -26.29 1.74 0.46
CA ASN A 16 -26.11 3.18 0.69
C ASN A 16 -25.56 3.86 -0.56
N PHE A 17 -24.60 3.26 -1.25
CA PHE A 17 -24.12 3.77 -2.53
C PHE A 17 -25.24 3.85 -3.58
N LEU A 18 -26.09 2.81 -3.70
CA LEU A 18 -27.21 2.81 -4.63
C LEU A 18 -28.31 3.84 -4.28
N ARG A 19 -28.40 4.26 -3.01
CA ARG A 19 -29.38 5.26 -2.55
C ARG A 19 -28.88 6.69 -2.72
N ASP A 20 -27.64 6.92 -2.28
CA ASP A 20 -27.08 8.27 -2.13
C ASP A 20 -26.11 8.64 -3.27
N GLY A 21 -25.76 7.68 -4.14
CA GLY A 21 -24.77 7.83 -5.20
C GLY A 21 -23.33 7.97 -4.71
N THR A 22 -23.12 7.95 -3.39
CA THR A 22 -21.81 8.15 -2.76
C THR A 22 -21.69 7.26 -1.52
N VAL A 23 -20.47 6.91 -1.14
CA VAL A 23 -20.22 6.15 0.09
C VAL A 23 -18.82 6.45 0.64
N ALA A 24 -18.70 6.51 1.97
CA ALA A 24 -17.40 6.61 2.61
C ALA A 24 -16.73 5.23 2.61
N LEU A 25 -15.55 5.13 1.99
CA LEU A 25 -14.77 3.89 1.99
C LEU A 25 -13.99 3.73 3.30
N PRO A 26 -13.86 2.50 3.82
CA PRO A 26 -13.10 2.24 5.03
C PRO A 26 -11.60 2.48 4.86
N GLU A 27 -10.91 2.76 5.97
CA GLU A 27 -9.46 2.94 6.00
C GLU A 27 -8.68 1.63 5.78
N SER A 28 -9.28 0.49 6.09
CA SER A 28 -8.66 -0.82 5.88
C SER A 28 -8.62 -1.18 4.39
N THR A 29 -7.43 -1.40 3.85
CA THR A 29 -7.24 -1.89 2.46
C THR A 29 -7.94 -3.22 2.22
N ARG A 30 -7.98 -4.09 3.24
CA ARG A 30 -8.71 -5.36 3.18
C ARG A 30 -10.20 -5.13 2.96
N GLU A 31 -10.82 -4.24 3.73
CA GLU A 31 -12.26 -3.98 3.61
C GLU A 31 -12.61 -3.33 2.27
N VAL A 32 -11.77 -2.43 1.76
CA VAL A 32 -11.96 -1.85 0.43
C VAL A 32 -11.91 -2.93 -0.66
N ASN A 33 -11.00 -3.91 -0.54
CA ASN A 33 -10.96 -5.05 -1.47
C ASN A 33 -12.21 -5.95 -1.36
N GLU A 34 -12.72 -6.17 -0.15
CA GLU A 34 -13.96 -6.93 0.05
C GLU A 34 -15.15 -6.19 -0.61
N ILE A 35 -15.27 -4.87 -0.44
CA ILE A 35 -16.31 -4.05 -1.09
C ILE A 35 -16.14 -4.05 -2.61
N LEU A 36 -14.91 -3.96 -3.11
CA LEU A 36 -14.61 -4.02 -4.55
C LEU A 36 -15.11 -5.33 -5.18
N ALA A 37 -14.91 -6.46 -4.49
CA ALA A 37 -15.37 -7.77 -4.97
C ALA A 37 -16.90 -7.84 -5.06
N GLU A 38 -17.61 -7.26 -4.09
CA GLU A 38 -19.07 -7.16 -4.13
C GLU A 38 -19.55 -6.17 -5.20
N ALA A 39 -18.93 -5.00 -5.33
CA ALA A 39 -19.26 -4.02 -6.36
C ALA A 39 -19.12 -4.60 -7.77
N LYS A 40 -18.06 -5.39 -8.01
CA LYS A 40 -17.87 -6.14 -9.27
C LYS A 40 -18.93 -7.21 -9.48
N TYR A 41 -19.32 -7.93 -8.42
CA TYR A 41 -20.37 -8.95 -8.49
C TYR A 41 -21.74 -8.36 -8.84
N TYR A 42 -22.11 -7.23 -8.23
CA TYR A 42 -23.35 -6.51 -8.52
C TYR A 42 -23.28 -5.61 -9.76
N CYS A 43 -22.17 -5.64 -10.51
CA CYS A 43 -21.94 -4.84 -11.71
C CYS A 43 -22.09 -3.32 -11.51
N ILE A 44 -21.71 -2.81 -10.34
CA ILE A 44 -21.72 -1.37 -10.02
C ILE A 44 -20.37 -0.78 -10.39
N THR A 45 -20.22 -0.35 -11.65
CA THR A 45 -18.95 0.13 -12.22
C THR A 45 -18.40 1.34 -11.48
N GLU A 46 -19.25 2.33 -11.18
CA GLU A 46 -18.82 3.56 -10.49
C GLU A 46 -18.20 3.26 -9.11
N LEU A 47 -18.82 2.37 -8.33
CA LEU A 47 -18.29 1.97 -7.02
C LEU A 47 -17.02 1.13 -7.15
N ALA A 48 -16.94 0.26 -8.15
CA ALA A 48 -15.74 -0.54 -8.39
C ALA A 48 -14.54 0.37 -8.76
N GLU A 49 -14.74 1.32 -9.66
CA GLU A 49 -13.72 2.30 -10.03
C GLU A 49 -13.31 3.16 -8.84
N TYR A 50 -14.26 3.59 -8.02
CA TYR A 50 -13.98 4.38 -6.82
C TYR A 50 -13.12 3.60 -5.80
N CYS A 51 -13.43 2.33 -5.58
CA CYS A 51 -12.63 1.44 -4.73
C CYS A 51 -11.21 1.21 -5.30
N GLU A 52 -11.07 0.99 -6.61
CA GLU A 52 -9.76 0.81 -7.26
C GLU A 52 -8.89 2.07 -7.13
N GLN A 53 -9.47 3.25 -7.36
CA GLN A 53 -8.77 4.52 -7.17
C GLN A 53 -8.32 4.71 -5.72
N ALA A 54 -9.16 4.34 -4.74
CA ALA A 54 -8.80 4.40 -3.33
C ALA A 54 -7.64 3.46 -2.97
N LEU A 55 -7.58 2.27 -3.57
CA LEU A 55 -6.47 1.33 -3.38
C LEU A 55 -5.16 1.87 -3.98
N VAL A 56 -5.20 2.41 -5.20
CA VAL A 56 -4.01 3.01 -5.85
C VAL A 56 -3.47 4.19 -5.04
N ARG A 57 -4.33 5.05 -4.50
CA ARG A 57 -3.91 6.17 -3.64
C ARG A 57 -3.19 5.67 -2.39
N LYS A 58 -3.71 4.61 -1.73
CA LYS A 58 -3.07 4.02 -0.54
C LYS A 58 -1.72 3.37 -0.82
N GLU A 59 -1.55 2.73 -1.98
CA GLU A 59 -0.24 2.20 -2.40
C GLU A 59 0.81 3.30 -2.62
N GLN A 60 0.38 4.49 -3.05
CA GLN A 60 1.28 5.63 -3.20
C GLN A 60 1.71 6.22 -1.86
N GLU A 61 0.82 6.21 -0.86
CA GLU A 61 1.10 6.64 0.51
C GLU A 61 2.02 5.65 1.26
N SER A 62 1.95 4.35 0.95
CA SER A 62 2.80 3.33 1.57
C SER A 62 4.25 3.31 1.09
N LYS A 63 4.73 4.37 0.42
CA LYS A 63 6.16 4.47 0.10
C LYS A 63 6.94 4.60 1.41
N PRO A 64 7.94 3.73 1.67
CA PRO A 64 8.70 3.82 2.90
C PRO A 64 9.35 5.19 3.01
N ILE A 65 9.16 5.85 4.16
CA ILE A 65 9.64 7.20 4.48
C ILE A 65 11.16 7.33 4.23
N CYS A 66 11.90 6.22 4.36
CA CYS A 66 13.34 6.17 4.15
C CYS A 66 13.74 4.90 3.38
N ARG A 67 14.58 5.06 2.36
CA ARG A 67 15.26 3.96 1.66
C ARG A 67 16.76 4.05 1.97
N VAL A 68 17.30 3.02 2.62
CA VAL A 68 18.74 2.89 2.84
C VAL A 68 19.29 1.93 1.78
N ALA A 69 20.11 2.43 0.86
CA ALA A 69 20.74 1.61 -0.17
C ALA A 69 21.93 0.84 0.42
N LEU A 70 21.98 -0.47 0.18
CA LEU A 70 23.13 -1.31 0.52
C LEU A 70 24.08 -1.36 -0.68
N ILE A 71 25.27 -0.79 -0.52
CA ILE A 71 26.31 -0.76 -1.55
C ILE A 71 27.41 -1.74 -1.14
N THR A 72 27.80 -2.64 -2.05
CA THR A 72 28.84 -3.65 -1.79
C THR A 72 30.13 -3.39 -2.56
N SER A 73 30.10 -2.49 -3.55
CA SER A 73 31.25 -2.14 -4.38
C SER A 73 31.77 -0.74 -4.07
N GLN A 74 33.08 -0.61 -3.86
CA GLN A 74 33.73 0.68 -3.63
C GLN A 74 33.57 1.64 -4.82
N ARG A 75 33.56 1.12 -6.05
CA ARG A 75 33.36 1.94 -7.26
C ARG A 75 31.97 2.55 -7.30
N GLU A 76 30.96 1.74 -6.99
CA GLU A 76 29.56 2.18 -6.93
C GLU A 76 29.36 3.22 -5.82
N GLU A 77 29.99 2.99 -4.67
CA GLU A 77 30.00 3.93 -3.54
C GLU A 77 30.55 5.30 -3.95
N GLN A 78 31.74 5.32 -4.57
CA GLN A 78 32.38 6.55 -5.03
C GLN A 78 31.52 7.28 -6.07
N LEU A 79 30.93 6.55 -7.01
CA LEU A 79 30.06 7.12 -8.03
C LEU A 79 28.82 7.78 -7.41
N LEU A 80 28.17 7.11 -6.45
CA LEU A 80 26.99 7.63 -5.75
C LEU A 80 27.31 8.88 -4.92
N ILE A 81 28.46 8.88 -4.24
CA ILE A 81 28.92 10.04 -3.45
C ILE A 81 29.32 11.20 -4.38
N SER A 82 29.91 10.93 -5.55
CA SER A 82 30.29 11.98 -6.50
C SER A 82 29.11 12.63 -7.22
N ASN A 83 28.03 11.87 -7.44
CA ASN A 83 26.86 12.33 -8.19
C ASN A 83 25.77 12.99 -7.33
N THR A 84 25.90 12.95 -6.01
CA THR A 84 24.89 13.54 -5.10
C THR A 84 25.27 14.96 -4.69
N THR A 85 24.31 15.88 -4.78
CA THR A 85 24.45 17.27 -4.30
C THR A 85 24.00 17.44 -2.85
N LYS A 86 23.50 16.36 -2.22
CA LYS A 86 22.99 16.36 -0.84
C LYS A 86 24.03 15.77 0.11
N PRO A 87 24.07 16.22 1.38
CA PRO A 87 24.94 15.61 2.38
C PRO A 87 24.62 14.12 2.54
N VAL A 88 25.67 13.30 2.66
CA VAL A 88 25.59 11.84 2.70
C VAL A 88 26.02 11.33 4.06
N ILE A 89 25.29 10.35 4.60
CA ILE A 89 25.68 9.59 5.78
C ILE A 89 26.10 8.19 5.32
N LYS A 90 27.36 7.83 5.53
CA LYS A 90 27.89 6.48 5.23
C LYS A 90 27.90 5.64 6.51
N LEU A 91 27.09 4.58 6.53
CA LEU A 91 27.12 3.57 7.59
C LEU A 91 27.99 2.39 7.15
N SER A 92 29.11 2.16 7.84
CA SER A 92 29.99 1.03 7.55
C SER A 92 29.56 -0.21 8.35
N ILE A 93 29.26 -1.32 7.65
CA ILE A 93 28.90 -2.59 8.29
C ILE A 93 30.18 -3.40 8.52
N ASN A 94 30.74 -3.32 9.74
CA ASN A 94 31.89 -4.13 10.12
C ASN A 94 31.44 -5.45 10.78
N ARG A 95 31.24 -6.49 9.97
CA ARG A 95 30.86 -7.83 10.49
C ARG A 95 31.95 -8.53 11.30
N HIS A 96 33.20 -8.06 11.24
CA HIS A 96 34.36 -8.74 11.84
C HIS A 96 34.72 -8.26 13.25
N ASN A 97 34.05 -7.22 13.77
CA ASN A 97 34.36 -6.64 15.09
C ASN A 97 33.17 -6.57 16.05
N ASN A 98 32.24 -7.52 15.94
CA ASN A 98 31.09 -7.59 16.84
C ASN A 98 31.49 -8.25 18.16
N LYS A 99 32.13 -7.49 19.06
CA LYS A 99 32.35 -7.91 20.46
C LYS A 99 31.02 -8.15 21.22
N TYR A 100 29.88 -7.70 20.68
CA TYR A 100 28.59 -7.69 21.34
C TYR A 100 27.43 -8.30 20.53
N SER A 101 27.68 -9.09 19.48
CA SER A 101 26.58 -9.84 18.84
C SER A 101 26.22 -11.05 19.71
N TYR A 102 25.41 -10.83 20.73
CA TYR A 102 24.68 -11.92 21.36
C TYR A 102 23.47 -12.24 20.48
N THR A 103 23.39 -13.54 20.14
CA THR A 103 22.24 -14.23 19.56
C THR A 103 20.94 -13.94 20.30
#